data_AF-A0A183B1R3-F1
#
_entry.id   AF-A0A183B1R3-F1
#
_cell.length_a   1.000
_cell.length_b   1.000
_cell.length_c   1.000
_cell.angle_alpha   90.00
_cell.angle_beta   90.00
_cell.angle_gamma   90.00
#
_symmetry.space_group_name_H-M   'P 1'
#
loop_
_entity.id
_entity.type
_entity.pdbx_description
1 polymer ?
#
loop_
_entity_poly.entity_id
_entity_poly.type
_entity_poly.pdbx_seq_one_letter_code
_entity_poly.pdbx_strand_id
1 'polypeptide(L)'
;MSNSIRQRLLEKYNLDLQHTFEEARMLEHAQQQSQLCDSTTYVSYGATSMQSDVAAPDPVRDASEPQTDREEVIGAMSTLCFFCGRPGHPRSKCPAREAICNSCEKGHFQGVC
;
A
#
# COMPACT_ATOMS: atom_id res chain seq x y z
N MET A 1 9.54 -15.77 -8.76
CA MET A 1 8.93 -16.42 -9.94
C MET A 1 8.70 -17.89 -9.58
N SER A 2 7.47 -18.26 -9.24
CA SER A 2 7.15 -19.58 -8.66
C SER A 2 7.32 -20.69 -9.71
N ASN A 3 8.20 -21.65 -9.44
CA ASN A 3 8.55 -22.75 -10.37
C ASN A 3 7.34 -23.57 -10.85
N SER A 4 6.29 -23.66 -10.03
CA SER A 4 5.04 -24.36 -10.35
C SER A 4 4.22 -23.70 -11.46
N ILE A 5 4.28 -22.37 -11.59
CA ILE A 5 3.56 -21.62 -12.64
C ILE A 5 4.24 -21.87 -13.99
N ARG A 6 5.57 -21.84 -14.01
CA ARG A 6 6.37 -22.15 -15.20
C ARG A 6 6.07 -23.56 -15.72
N GLN A 7 5.95 -24.55 -14.83
CA GLN A 7 5.66 -25.92 -15.23
C GLN A 7 4.29 -26.06 -15.90
N ARG A 8 3.23 -25.46 -15.34
CA ARG A 8 1.87 -25.50 -15.93
C ARG A 8 1.77 -24.79 -17.28
N LEU A 9 2.52 -23.69 -17.44
CA LEU A 9 2.57 -22.99 -18.73
C LEU A 9 3.26 -23.82 -19.81
N LEU A 10 4.30 -24.58 -19.44
CA LEU A 10 5.03 -25.44 -20.37
C LEU A 10 4.26 -26.73 -20.74
N GLU A 11 3.24 -27.10 -19.98
CA GLU A 11 2.37 -28.24 -20.27
C GLU A 11 1.35 -27.95 -21.40
N LYS A 12 1.12 -26.68 -21.77
CA LYS A 12 0.19 -26.28 -22.84
C LYS A 12 0.95 -25.85 -24.11
N TYR A 13 0.97 -26.73 -25.12
CA TYR A 13 1.79 -26.58 -26.34
C TYR A 13 1.26 -25.56 -27.39
N ASN A 14 0.03 -25.05 -27.25
CA ASN A 14 -0.50 -24.00 -28.13
C ASN A 14 -1.05 -22.87 -27.29
N LEU A 15 -0.29 -21.79 -27.20
CA LEU A 15 -0.64 -20.68 -26.33
C LEU A 15 -0.44 -19.37 -27.06
N ASP A 16 -1.57 -18.71 -27.36
CA ASP A 16 -1.59 -17.29 -27.67
C ASP A 16 -1.10 -16.50 -26.45
N LEU A 17 -0.30 -15.46 -26.68
CA LEU A 17 0.34 -14.67 -25.62
C LEU A 17 -0.69 -14.14 -24.61
N GLN A 18 -1.84 -13.70 -25.11
CA GLN A 18 -2.91 -13.16 -24.28
C GLN A 18 -3.53 -14.23 -23.37
N HIS A 19 -3.71 -15.45 -23.88
CA HIS A 19 -4.22 -16.57 -23.09
C HIS A 19 -3.25 -16.97 -21.97
N THR A 20 -1.94 -16.98 -22.23
CA THR A 20 -0.94 -17.28 -21.17
C THR A 20 -0.95 -16.27 -20.04
N PHE A 21 -1.13 -15.00 -20.38
CA PHE A 21 -1.07 -13.92 -19.44
C PHE A 21 -2.30 -13.93 -18.53
N GLU A 22 -3.48 -14.15 -19.10
CA GLU A 22 -4.70 -14.29 -18.31
C GLU A 22 -4.63 -15.53 -17.41
N GLU A 23 -4.13 -16.66 -17.92
CA GLU A 23 -3.95 -17.86 -17.12
C GLU A 23 -2.96 -17.67 -15.96
N ALA A 24 -1.83 -17.01 -16.18
CA ALA A 24 -0.88 -16.68 -15.13
C ALA A 24 -1.51 -15.80 -14.04
N ARG A 25 -2.27 -14.78 -14.44
CA ARG A 25 -3.00 -13.89 -13.52
C ARG A 25 -4.03 -14.66 -12.70
N MET A 26 -4.84 -15.50 -13.34
CA MET A 26 -5.84 -16.33 -12.66
C MET A 26 -5.19 -17.27 -11.64
N LEU A 27 -4.06 -17.88 -11.99
CA LEU A 27 -3.32 -18.77 -11.11
C LEU A 27 -2.72 -18.06 -9.89
N GLU A 28 -2.17 -16.86 -10.09
CA GLU A 28 -1.63 -16.05 -8.99
C GLU A 28 -2.74 -15.63 -8.02
N HIS A 29 -3.88 -15.17 -8.54
CA HIS A 29 -5.03 -14.82 -7.73
C HIS A 29 -5.56 -16.03 -6.93
N ALA A 30 -5.66 -17.21 -7.57
CA ALA A 30 -6.08 -18.43 -6.90
C ALA A 30 -5.11 -18.84 -5.77
N GLN A 31 -3.79 -18.69 -5.96
CA GLN A 31 -2.79 -18.96 -4.93
C GLN A 31 -2.87 -17.98 -3.75
N GLN A 32 -3.12 -16.71 -4.04
CA GLN A 32 -3.28 -15.70 -2.98
C GLN A 32 -4.55 -15.97 -2.17
N GLN A 33 -5.65 -16.34 -2.84
CA GLN A 33 -6.90 -16.70 -2.18
C GLN A 33 -6.77 -17.98 -1.33
N SER A 34 -6.05 -19.00 -1.82
CA SER A 34 -5.82 -20.23 -1.05
C SER A 34 -5.00 -19.96 0.20
N GLN A 35 -3.96 -19.12 0.13
CA GLN A 35 -3.16 -18.73 1.29
C GLN A 35 -4.00 -18.06 2.39
N LEU A 36 -4.99 -17.25 2.02
CA LEU A 36 -5.91 -16.62 2.98
C LEU A 36 -6.85 -17.64 3.63
N CYS A 37 -7.36 -18.61 2.86
CA CYS A 37 -8.18 -19.71 3.40
C CYS A 37 -7.38 -20.65 4.30
N ASP A 38 -6.15 -21.00 3.92
CA ASP A 38 -5.26 -21.85 4.73
C ASP A 38 -4.85 -21.14 6.02
N SER A 39 -4.58 -19.83 5.97
CA SER A 39 -4.27 -19.00 7.14
C SER A 39 -5.45 -18.85 8.11
N THR A 40 -6.70 -18.99 7.63
CA THR A 40 -7.91 -18.90 8.47
C THR A 40 -8.19 -20.21 9.21
N THR A 41 -7.52 -21.32 8.84
CA THR A 41 -7.77 -22.65 9.41
C THR A 41 -7.04 -22.88 10.75
N TYR A 42 -6.19 -21.94 11.22
CA TYR A 42 -5.54 -22.00 12.54
C TYR A 42 -6.14 -21.04 13.58
N VAL A 43 -7.46 -20.85 13.58
CA VAL A 43 -8.15 -20.36 14.78
C VAL A 43 -9.21 -21.38 15.17
N SER A 44 -8.75 -22.36 15.93
CA SER A 44 -9.58 -23.39 16.54
C SER A 44 -10.06 -22.88 17.90
N TYR A 45 -11.40 -22.84 18.04
CA TYR A 45 -12.26 -22.67 19.22
C TYR A 45 -12.00 -21.47 20.16
N GLY A 46 -12.91 -20.49 20.12
CA GLY A 46 -13.11 -19.62 21.28
C GLY A 46 -13.85 -18.32 21.04
N ALA A 47 -15.19 -18.40 21.01
CA ALA A 47 -16.12 -17.36 21.47
C ALA A 47 -16.23 -16.03 20.68
N THR A 48 -17.39 -15.93 20.00
CA THR A 48 -18.38 -14.83 20.05
C THR A 48 -17.92 -13.37 19.94
N SER A 49 -18.47 -12.73 18.89
CA SER A 49 -19.13 -11.41 18.97
C SER A 49 -18.15 -10.23 19.09
N MET A 50 -18.35 -9.01 18.58
CA MET A 50 -19.48 -8.32 17.98
C MET A 50 -18.91 -7.15 17.18
N GLN A 51 -19.76 -6.62 16.30
CA GLN A 51 -19.65 -5.33 15.63
C GLN A 51 -19.34 -4.15 16.59
N SER A 52 -18.91 -3.07 15.94
CA SER A 52 -19.26 -1.67 16.20
C SER A 52 -18.21 -0.74 16.82
N ASP A 53 -17.77 0.18 15.97
CA ASP A 53 -17.98 1.63 16.05
C ASP A 53 -17.52 2.43 17.28
N VAL A 54 -16.72 3.45 16.95
CA VAL A 54 -16.72 4.83 17.47
C VAL A 54 -16.53 5.02 18.98
N ALA A 55 -15.41 5.65 19.35
CA ALA A 55 -15.41 6.91 20.09
C ALA A 55 -13.97 7.42 20.29
N ALA A 56 -13.75 8.68 19.91
CA ALA A 56 -12.62 9.48 20.37
C ALA A 56 -12.61 9.59 21.90
N PRO A 57 -11.47 9.94 22.50
CA PRO A 57 -11.42 11.26 23.10
C PRO A 57 -10.08 11.98 22.90
N ASP A 58 -10.15 13.25 22.48
CA ASP A 58 -9.24 14.28 22.97
C ASP A 58 -9.70 14.71 24.36
N PRO A 59 -8.79 15.06 25.28
CA PRO A 59 -8.64 16.49 25.57
C PRO A 59 -7.19 16.94 25.84
N VAL A 60 -6.80 17.97 25.09
CA VAL A 60 -6.03 19.17 25.45
C VAL A 60 -5.04 19.12 26.62
N ARG A 61 -3.75 19.40 26.32
CA ARG A 61 -2.89 20.26 27.15
C ARG A 61 -1.96 21.12 26.30
N ASP A 62 -2.18 22.41 26.44
CA ASP A 62 -1.44 23.57 25.95
C ASP A 62 -0.06 23.71 26.63
N ALA A 63 0.99 23.95 25.85
CA ALA A 63 2.15 24.78 26.19
C ALA A 63 3.20 24.76 25.07
N SER A 64 3.30 25.88 24.35
CA SER A 64 4.56 26.55 23.98
C SER A 64 5.58 25.82 23.08
N GLU A 65 5.64 26.25 21.81
CA GLU A 65 6.84 26.28 20.95
C GLU A 65 8.06 26.88 21.69
N PRO A 66 9.35 26.62 21.34
CA PRO A 66 9.84 26.32 19.99
C PRO A 66 11.01 25.29 19.88
N GLN A 67 11.43 25.03 18.63
CA GLN A 67 12.77 24.59 18.19
C GLN A 67 13.05 23.09 17.97
N THR A 68 13.14 22.75 16.68
CA THR A 68 14.35 22.24 16.01
C THR A 68 14.91 20.84 16.36
N ASP A 69 15.17 20.12 15.26
CA ASP A 69 16.08 18.99 15.08
C ASP A 69 15.65 17.56 15.47
N ARG A 70 15.39 16.81 14.39
CA ARG A 70 15.89 15.46 14.07
C ARG A 70 15.52 14.26 14.95
N GLU A 71 15.38 13.16 14.21
CA GLU A 71 15.39 11.74 14.62
C GLU A 71 14.03 11.21 15.13
N GLU A 72 13.54 10.04 14.73
CA GLU A 72 14.11 8.97 13.95
C GLU A 72 13.01 8.05 13.39
N VAL A 73 13.23 7.57 12.17
CA VAL A 73 13.03 6.19 11.70
C VAL A 73 11.82 5.44 12.26
N ILE A 74 10.78 5.35 11.43
CA ILE A 74 10.06 4.08 11.28
C ILE A 74 10.53 3.48 9.97
N GLY A 75 11.23 2.36 10.08
CA GLY A 75 11.73 1.55 8.97
C GLY A 75 10.59 1.12 8.05
N ALA A 76 10.43 1.86 6.96
CA ALA A 76 9.87 1.41 5.71
C ALA A 76 10.80 1.97 4.65
N MET A 77 11.05 1.24 3.56
CA MET A 77 11.73 1.79 2.38
C MET A 77 11.16 3.19 2.15
N SER A 78 11.94 4.25 2.36
CA SER A 78 11.38 5.59 2.52
C SER A 78 10.74 5.99 1.20
N THR A 79 9.43 5.80 1.09
CA THR A 79 8.69 6.11 -0.13
C THR A 79 8.76 7.61 -0.31
N LEU A 80 9.14 8.04 -1.50
CA LEU A 80 9.14 9.46 -1.81
C LEU A 80 7.69 9.97 -1.82
N CYS A 81 7.49 11.20 -1.36
CA CYS A 81 6.21 11.87 -1.46
C CYS A 81 5.86 12.09 -2.93
N PHE A 82 4.75 11.50 -3.37
CA PHE A 82 4.27 11.62 -4.76
C PHE A 82 3.98 13.05 -5.23
N PHE A 83 3.81 14.00 -4.31
CA PHE A 83 3.47 15.40 -4.65
C PHE A 83 4.69 16.31 -4.74
N CYS A 84 5.81 15.98 -4.08
CA CYS A 84 6.97 16.87 -4.04
C CYS A 84 8.33 16.18 -4.17
N GLY A 85 8.37 14.85 -4.26
CA GLY A 85 9.60 14.06 -4.45
C GLY A 85 10.54 13.99 -3.23
N ARG A 86 10.20 14.62 -2.11
CA ARG A 86 10.96 14.55 -0.84
C ARG A 86 10.65 13.26 -0.08
N PRO A 87 11.42 12.87 0.96
CA PRO A 87 11.09 11.71 1.80
C PRO A 87 9.64 11.74 2.29
N GLY A 88 9.00 10.58 2.41
CA GLY A 88 7.58 10.44 2.74
C GLY A 88 7.16 11.24 3.99
N HIS A 89 6.05 11.97 3.87
CA HIS A 89 5.47 12.80 4.93
C HIS A 89 3.96 12.97 4.71
N PRO A 90 3.21 13.31 5.78
CA PRO A 90 1.79 13.63 5.66
C PRO A 90 1.55 14.88 4.79
N ARG A 91 0.42 14.91 4.08
CA ARG A 91 0.07 16.00 3.16
C ARG A 91 0.05 17.38 3.82
N SER A 92 -0.24 17.47 5.12
CA SER A 92 -0.23 18.73 5.89
C SER A 92 1.14 19.39 5.95
N LYS A 93 2.22 18.60 5.96
CA LYS A 93 3.62 19.08 5.97
C LYS A 93 4.22 19.16 4.57
N CYS A 94 3.43 18.91 3.53
CA CYS A 94 3.93 18.86 2.18
C CYS A 94 4.14 20.27 1.62
N PRO A 95 5.34 20.64 1.16
CA PRO A 95 5.57 21.95 0.57
C PRO A 95 4.81 22.13 -0.75
N ALA A 96 4.45 21.03 -1.42
CA ALA A 96 3.59 21.07 -2.60
C ALA A 96 2.09 21.15 -2.26
N ARG A 97 1.72 21.44 -1.00
CA ARG A 97 0.31 21.57 -0.58
C ARG A 97 -0.40 22.69 -1.31
N GLU A 98 0.29 23.82 -1.45
CA GLU A 98 -0.24 25.06 -2.05
C GLU A 98 0.28 25.28 -3.47
N ALA A 99 1.21 24.44 -3.94
CA ALA A 99 1.66 24.47 -5.32
C ALA A 99 0.56 23.93 -6.24
N ILE A 100 0.42 24.53 -7.44
CA ILE A 100 -0.43 24.03 -8.52
C ILE A 100 0.48 23.79 -9.72
N CYS A 101 0.43 22.59 -10.29
CA CYS A 101 1.19 22.23 -11.47
C CYS A 101 0.60 22.92 -12.70
N ASN A 102 1.43 23.64 -13.45
CA ASN A 102 0.99 24.33 -14.66
C ASN A 102 0.69 23.38 -15.83
N SER A 103 1.14 22.12 -15.75
CA SER A 103 0.95 21.14 -16.84
C SER A 103 -0.37 20.36 -16.71
N CYS A 104 -0.84 20.12 -15.48
CA CYS A 104 -2.03 19.30 -15.24
C CYS A 104 -2.98 19.86 -14.18
N GLU A 105 -2.75 21.09 -13.72
CA GLU A 105 -3.60 21.85 -12.79
C GLU A 105 -3.87 21.13 -11.45
N LYS A 106 -2.97 20.24 -11.04
CA LYS A 106 -3.05 19.47 -9.78
C LYS A 106 -2.00 19.92 -8.78
N GLY A 107 -2.27 19.69 -7.51
CA GLY A 107 -1.41 20.15 -6.43
C GLY A 107 -0.11 19.36 -6.23
N HIS A 108 0.89 19.52 -7.10
CA HIS A 108 2.21 18.89 -6.99
C HIS A 108 3.32 19.73 -7.63
N PHE A 109 4.59 19.31 -7.45
CA PHE A 109 5.74 19.91 -8.13
C PHE A 109 5.95 19.35 -9.53
N GLN A 110 6.32 20.23 -10.47
CA GLN A 110 6.54 19.88 -11.88
C GLN A 110 7.49 18.68 -12.10
N GLY A 111 8.52 18.53 -11.26
CA GLY A 111 9.48 17.43 -11.36
C GLY A 111 8.93 16.05 -11.01
N VAL A 112 7.74 15.97 -10.42
CA VAL A 112 7.03 14.73 -10.10
C VAL A 112 5.64 14.67 -10.78
N CYS A 113 5.45 15.50 -11.80
CA CYS A 113 4.23 15.51 -12.61
C CYS A 113 4.03 14.18 -13.36
#